data_AF-A0A3N4ML15-F1
#
_entry.id   AF-A0A3N4ML15-F1
#
_cell.length_a   1.000
_cell.length_b   1.000
_cell.length_c   1.000
_cell.angle_alpha   90.00
_cell.angle_beta   90.00
_cell.angle_gamma   90.00
#
_symmetry.space_group_name_H-M   'P 1'
#
loop_
_entity.id
_entity.type
_entity.pdbx_description
1 polymer ?
#
loop_
_entity_poly.entity_id
_entity_poly.type
_entity_poly.pdbx_seq_one_letter_code
_entity_poly.pdbx_strand_id
1 'polypeptide(L)'
;MLIRYFFLSMIIFGSYSFVEDWNSDKLFVEWNTSTLASIEVAKAHGESEYERFLLQDAGEAMVVFWEIEDSAVNSNSIRYQFLETVRNENVYDEREWKVVEEVRPGQVMKYFNFLFIPAKKGTYRVIKYRYLNGEWQKIGEKNVALNKKDFSDAHLRKPYETVITSKKTTVSQFSRMKVKSSEFYLQTTFSDRSDLSKVLESLF
;
A
#
# COMPACT_ATOMS: atom_id res chain seq x y z
N MET A 1 -31.40 -9.13 63.16
CA MET A 1 -30.97 -8.18 62.12
C MET A 1 -29.70 -8.74 61.50
N LEU A 2 -29.78 -9.37 60.32
CA LEU A 2 -28.67 -10.07 59.66
C LEU A 2 -28.48 -9.44 58.28
N ILE A 3 -27.44 -8.63 58.12
CA ILE A 3 -27.07 -8.01 56.85
C ILE A 3 -26.17 -9.02 56.11
N ARG A 4 -26.71 -9.60 55.03
CA ARG A 4 -25.95 -10.42 54.08
C ARG A 4 -25.11 -9.50 53.19
N TYR A 5 -23.78 -9.60 53.29
CA TYR A 5 -22.86 -9.00 52.35
C TYR A 5 -22.87 -9.80 51.04
N PHE A 6 -23.40 -9.20 49.98
CA PHE A 6 -23.24 -9.70 48.62
C PHE A 6 -21.87 -9.25 48.10
N PHE A 7 -20.92 -10.19 48.01
CA PHE A 7 -19.68 -9.98 47.26
C PHE A 7 -19.97 -10.15 45.77
N LEU A 8 -20.07 -9.03 45.05
CA LEU A 8 -20.08 -9.03 43.59
C LEU A 8 -18.63 -9.10 43.12
N SER A 9 -18.17 -10.27 42.66
CA SER A 9 -16.89 -10.38 41.96
C SER A 9 -17.03 -9.74 40.58
N MET A 10 -16.44 -8.56 40.41
CA MET A 10 -16.32 -7.90 39.12
C MET A 10 -15.31 -8.70 38.28
N ILE A 11 -15.79 -9.59 37.43
CA ILE A 11 -14.97 -10.22 36.40
C ILE A 11 -14.70 -9.14 35.34
N ILE A 12 -13.58 -8.46 35.48
CA ILE A 12 -13.03 -7.59 34.43
C ILE A 12 -12.53 -8.52 33.33
N PHE A 13 -13.38 -8.81 32.35
CA PHE A 13 -12.93 -9.30 31.05
C PHE A 13 -12.16 -8.17 30.38
N GLY A 14 -10.88 -8.04 30.72
CA GLY A 14 -9.96 -7.23 29.95
C GLY A 14 -9.89 -7.83 28.55
N SER A 15 -10.47 -7.15 27.57
CA SER A 15 -10.23 -7.40 26.16
C SER A 15 -8.76 -7.09 25.89
N TYR A 16 -7.89 -8.07 26.12
CA TYR A 16 -6.53 -8.07 25.61
C TYR A 16 -6.64 -8.11 24.09
N SER A 17 -6.62 -6.93 23.47
CA SER A 17 -6.34 -6.81 22.04
C SER A 17 -4.93 -7.32 21.83
N PHE A 18 -4.82 -8.54 21.31
CA PHE A 18 -3.53 -9.08 20.89
C PHE A 18 -3.02 -8.20 19.75
N VAL A 19 -2.05 -7.35 20.05
CA VAL A 19 -1.30 -6.61 19.03
C VAL A 19 -0.34 -7.63 18.42
N GLU A 20 -0.45 -7.88 17.12
CA GLU A 20 0.48 -8.75 16.39
C GLU A 20 1.76 -7.93 16.17
N ASP A 21 2.90 -8.45 16.63
CA ASP A 21 4.19 -7.77 16.48
C ASP A 21 4.56 -7.60 15.01
N TRP A 22 5.27 -6.51 14.69
CA TRP A 22 5.73 -6.22 13.33
C TRP A 22 6.64 -7.34 12.80
N ASN A 23 6.28 -7.94 11.68
CA ASN A 23 7.06 -8.97 10.98
C ASN A 23 7.25 -8.57 9.51
N SER A 24 8.43 -8.03 9.19
CA SER A 24 8.78 -7.55 7.85
C SER A 24 8.76 -8.68 6.80
N ASP A 25 9.28 -9.85 7.13
CA ASP A 25 9.29 -11.04 6.26
C ASP A 25 7.89 -11.41 5.80
N LYS A 26 6.96 -11.51 6.76
CA LYS A 26 5.57 -11.85 6.50
C LYS A 26 4.89 -10.76 5.67
N LEU A 27 5.03 -9.50 6.06
CA LEU A 27 4.45 -8.37 5.33
C LEU A 27 4.99 -8.30 3.89
N PHE A 28 6.28 -8.55 3.70
CA PHE A 28 6.93 -8.60 2.40
C PHE A 28 6.30 -9.67 1.49
N VAL A 29 6.20 -10.91 1.98
CA VAL A 29 5.61 -12.02 1.24
C VAL A 29 4.13 -11.75 0.93
N GLU A 30 3.35 -11.32 1.92
CA GLU A 30 1.92 -11.00 1.74
C GLU A 30 1.72 -9.87 0.73
N TRP A 31 2.56 -8.83 0.77
CA TRP A 31 2.41 -7.66 -0.08
C TRP A 31 2.75 -7.97 -1.53
N ASN A 32 3.84 -8.71 -1.75
CA ASN A 32 4.23 -9.20 -3.06
C ASN A 32 3.16 -10.12 -3.65
N THR A 33 2.72 -11.12 -2.89
CA THR A 33 1.70 -12.07 -3.31
C THR A 33 0.39 -11.35 -3.67
N SER A 34 -0.07 -10.45 -2.81
CA SER A 34 -1.30 -9.69 -3.06
C SER A 34 -1.19 -8.78 -4.27
N THR A 35 -0.02 -8.18 -4.52
CA THR A 35 0.16 -7.30 -5.68
C THR A 35 0.21 -8.10 -6.98
N LEU A 36 0.97 -9.20 -7.04
CA LEU A 36 1.01 -10.06 -8.21
C LEU A 36 -0.37 -10.64 -8.55
N ALA A 37 -1.12 -11.06 -7.53
CA ALA A 37 -2.51 -11.48 -7.72
C ALA A 37 -3.39 -10.36 -8.32
N SER A 38 -3.21 -9.11 -7.89
CA SER A 38 -3.96 -7.98 -8.44
C SER A 38 -3.63 -7.69 -9.91
N ILE A 39 -2.37 -7.91 -10.33
CA ILE A 39 -1.94 -7.79 -11.73
C ILE A 39 -2.61 -8.87 -12.57
N GLU A 40 -2.63 -10.11 -12.08
CA GLU A 40 -3.31 -11.21 -12.77
C GLU A 40 -4.81 -10.97 -12.92
N VAL A 41 -5.47 -10.45 -11.88
CA VAL A 41 -6.88 -10.05 -11.95
C VAL A 41 -7.07 -8.92 -12.96
N ALA A 42 -6.23 -7.88 -12.94
CA ALA A 42 -6.31 -6.80 -13.92
C ALA A 42 -6.11 -7.33 -15.35
N LYS A 43 -5.17 -8.25 -15.56
CA LYS A 43 -4.89 -8.87 -16.86
C LYS A 43 -6.07 -9.69 -17.37
N ALA A 44 -6.71 -10.47 -16.49
CA ALA A 44 -7.89 -11.25 -16.85
C ALA A 44 -9.07 -10.37 -17.29
N HIS A 45 -9.17 -9.15 -16.76
CA HIS A 45 -10.24 -8.19 -17.07
C HIS A 45 -9.83 -7.09 -18.07
N GLY A 46 -8.60 -7.13 -18.61
CA GLY A 46 -8.12 -6.13 -19.55
C GLY A 46 -8.97 -6.10 -20.83
N GLU A 47 -9.31 -4.90 -21.29
CA GLU A 47 -10.26 -4.67 -22.40
C GLU A 47 -9.63 -4.98 -23.76
N SER A 48 -8.31 -4.79 -23.89
CA SER A 48 -7.56 -4.99 -25.14
C SER A 48 -6.40 -5.97 -24.99
N GLU A 49 -5.98 -6.60 -26.09
CA GLU A 49 -4.77 -7.45 -26.09
C GLU A 49 -3.52 -6.66 -25.70
N TYR A 50 -3.43 -5.40 -26.13
CA TYR A 50 -2.30 -4.55 -25.79
C TYR A 50 -2.27 -4.20 -24.29
N GLU A 51 -3.41 -3.91 -23.66
CA GLU A 51 -3.48 -3.74 -22.21
C GLU A 51 -3.04 -5.01 -21.46
N ARG A 52 -3.54 -6.17 -21.89
CA ARG A 52 -3.15 -7.47 -21.30
C ARG A 52 -1.65 -7.73 -21.43
N PHE A 53 -1.05 -7.36 -22.57
CA PHE A 53 0.39 -7.42 -22.78
C PHE A 53 1.15 -6.49 -21.81
N LEU A 54 0.71 -5.24 -21.65
CA LEU A 54 1.33 -4.30 -20.70
C LEU A 54 1.24 -4.79 -19.24
N LEU A 55 0.14 -5.45 -18.88
CA LEU A 55 -0.05 -6.04 -17.55
C LEU A 55 0.84 -7.26 -17.33
N GLN A 56 1.00 -8.10 -18.35
CA GLN A 56 1.95 -9.22 -18.32
C GLN A 56 3.38 -8.73 -18.12
N ASP A 57 3.84 -7.77 -18.94
CA ASP A 57 5.16 -7.13 -18.80
C ASP A 57 5.36 -6.51 -17.41
N ALA A 58 4.32 -5.86 -16.87
CA ALA A 58 4.38 -5.29 -15.53
C ALA A 58 4.60 -6.35 -14.44
N GLY A 59 3.89 -7.48 -14.51
CA GLY A 59 4.07 -8.60 -13.59
C GLY A 59 5.48 -9.17 -13.65
N GLU A 60 5.99 -9.46 -14.85
CA GLU A 60 7.34 -10.00 -15.06
C GLU A 60 8.42 -9.04 -14.55
N ALA A 61 8.32 -7.75 -14.93
CA ALA A 61 9.26 -6.73 -14.48
C ALA A 61 9.25 -6.56 -12.96
N MET A 62 8.09 -6.68 -12.31
CA MET A 62 7.96 -6.58 -10.86
C MET A 62 8.58 -7.76 -10.12
N VAL A 63 8.45 -8.99 -10.64
CA VAL A 63 9.11 -10.18 -10.07
C VAL A 63 10.62 -10.01 -10.07
N VAL A 64 11.18 -9.58 -11.20
CA VAL A 64 12.63 -9.31 -11.32
C VAL A 64 13.05 -8.17 -10.40
N PHE A 65 12.29 -7.07 -10.40
CA PHE A 65 12.66 -5.87 -9.66
C PHE A 65 12.54 -6.00 -8.14
N TRP A 66 11.53 -6.73 -7.66
CA TRP A 66 11.41 -7.05 -6.23
C TRP A 66 12.26 -8.25 -5.85
N GLU A 67 12.96 -8.85 -6.80
CA GLU A 67 13.81 -10.03 -6.63
C GLU A 67 13.06 -11.13 -5.86
N ILE A 68 11.83 -11.41 -6.31
CA ILE A 68 10.98 -12.45 -5.73
C ILE A 68 11.38 -13.77 -6.35
N GLU A 69 12.11 -14.57 -5.58
CA GLU A 69 12.25 -16.01 -5.83
C GLU A 69 11.22 -16.75 -4.98
N ASP A 70 10.61 -17.81 -5.52
CA ASP A 70 9.47 -18.55 -4.94
C ASP A 70 9.42 -18.55 -3.40
N SER A 71 8.55 -17.72 -2.82
CA SER A 71 8.28 -17.63 -1.37
C SER A 71 9.47 -17.16 -0.50
N ALA A 72 10.63 -16.86 -1.08
CA ALA A 72 11.81 -16.44 -0.34
C ALA A 72 11.71 -14.96 0.05
N VAL A 73 12.12 -14.67 1.28
CA VAL A 73 12.28 -13.30 1.75
C VAL A 73 13.57 -12.75 1.19
N ASN A 74 13.49 -11.64 0.48
CA ASN A 74 14.67 -10.90 0.03
C ASN A 74 14.78 -9.57 0.78
N SER A 75 15.69 -9.54 1.76
CA SER A 75 15.92 -8.37 2.60
C SER A 75 16.59 -7.20 1.87
N ASN A 76 17.20 -7.44 0.71
CA ASN A 76 17.79 -6.41 -0.14
C ASN A 76 16.78 -5.80 -1.12
N SER A 77 15.59 -6.38 -1.24
CA SER A 77 14.55 -5.86 -2.13
C SER A 77 14.06 -4.49 -1.68
N ILE A 78 13.62 -3.69 -2.65
CA ILE A 78 13.17 -2.31 -2.41
C ILE A 78 11.95 -2.24 -1.49
N ARG A 79 11.01 -3.20 -1.59
CA ARG A 79 9.86 -3.28 -0.69
C ARG A 79 10.24 -3.70 0.72
N TYR A 80 11.15 -4.67 0.87
CA TYR A 80 11.61 -5.06 2.20
C TYR A 80 12.33 -3.90 2.89
N GLN A 81 13.25 -3.23 2.18
CA GLN A 81 13.92 -2.03 2.67
C GLN A 81 12.92 -0.93 3.05
N PHE A 82 11.83 -0.77 2.29
CA PHE A 82 10.77 0.19 2.65
C PHE A 82 10.08 -0.18 3.97
N LEU A 83 9.72 -1.45 4.15
CA LEU A 83 9.12 -1.94 5.40
C LEU A 83 10.04 -1.67 6.59
N GLU A 84 11.34 -1.89 6.43
CA GLU A 84 12.35 -1.57 7.44
C GLU A 84 12.44 -0.07 7.73
N THR A 85 12.39 0.79 6.70
CA THR A 85 12.31 2.25 6.88
C THR A 85 11.09 2.65 7.71
N VAL A 86 9.90 2.14 7.36
CA VAL A 86 8.64 2.44 8.07
C VAL A 86 8.68 1.96 9.51
N ARG A 87 9.24 0.75 9.74
CA ARG A 87 9.42 0.17 11.07
C ARG A 87 10.36 1.03 11.93
N ASN A 88 11.55 1.34 11.40
CA ASN A 88 12.59 2.06 12.13
C ASN A 88 12.20 3.51 12.45
N GLU A 89 11.46 4.17 11.56
CA GLU A 89 10.91 5.50 11.83
C GLU A 89 9.66 5.46 12.74
N ASN A 90 9.09 4.28 12.99
CA ASN A 90 7.84 4.09 13.74
C ASN A 90 6.69 4.95 13.20
N VAL A 91 6.54 4.99 11.88
CA VAL A 91 5.61 5.86 11.15
C VAL A 91 4.43 5.08 10.57
N TYR A 92 3.81 4.21 11.35
CA TYR A 92 2.61 3.47 10.94
C TYR A 92 1.55 3.51 12.05
N ASP A 93 0.28 3.29 11.71
CA ASP A 93 -0.77 3.02 12.70
C ASP A 93 -1.10 1.53 12.61
N GLU A 94 -0.86 0.79 13.69
CA GLU A 94 -1.07 -0.66 13.75
C GLU A 94 -2.47 -1.10 13.32
N ARG A 95 -3.47 -0.24 13.49
CA ARG A 95 -4.85 -0.54 13.12
C ARG A 95 -5.07 -0.43 11.63
N GLU A 96 -4.51 0.59 10.98
CA GLU A 96 -4.69 0.84 9.55
C GLU A 96 -3.64 1.80 9.00
N TRP A 97 -2.98 1.41 7.92
CA TRP A 97 -2.13 2.29 7.11
C TRP A 97 -2.21 1.86 5.64
N LYS A 98 -1.81 2.74 4.73
CA LYS A 98 -1.82 2.45 3.29
C LYS A 98 -0.53 2.89 2.65
N VAL A 99 -0.12 2.18 1.61
CA VAL A 99 0.99 2.58 0.75
C VAL A 99 0.45 2.76 -0.65
N VAL A 100 0.78 3.89 -1.27
CA VAL A 100 0.68 4.02 -2.71
C VAL A 100 2.09 3.99 -3.27
N GLU A 101 2.39 2.99 -4.08
CA GLU A 101 3.67 2.86 -4.79
C GLU A 101 3.47 3.41 -6.20
N GLU A 102 4.34 4.32 -6.64
CA GLU A 102 4.39 4.79 -8.02
C GLU A 102 5.76 4.51 -8.64
N VAL A 103 5.74 3.81 -9.77
CA VAL A 103 6.90 3.60 -10.63
C VAL A 103 6.74 4.49 -11.86
N ARG A 104 7.61 5.49 -12.00
CA ARG A 104 7.54 6.48 -13.08
C ARG A 104 8.71 6.29 -14.06
N PRO A 105 8.45 6.13 -15.37
CA PRO A 105 9.50 6.11 -16.39
C PRO A 105 10.17 7.49 -16.53
N GLY A 106 11.42 7.50 -16.98
CA GLY A 106 12.22 8.69 -17.27
C GLY A 106 13.58 8.30 -17.85
N GLN A 107 14.55 9.22 -17.90
CA GLN A 107 15.94 8.85 -18.21
C GLN A 107 16.48 7.78 -17.24
N VAL A 108 16.00 7.83 -15.99
CA VAL A 108 16.19 6.79 -14.96
C VAL A 108 14.82 6.52 -14.35
N MET A 109 14.52 5.26 -14.06
CA MET A 109 13.31 4.85 -13.36
C MET A 109 13.24 5.51 -11.98
N LYS A 110 12.08 6.07 -11.63
CA LYS A 110 11.86 6.73 -10.34
C LYS A 110 10.82 5.95 -9.54
N TYR A 111 11.13 5.67 -8.29
CA TYR A 111 10.27 4.92 -7.37
C TYR A 111 9.85 5.80 -6.20
N PHE A 112 8.56 5.87 -5.97
CA PHE A 112 7.98 6.64 -4.89
C PHE A 112 7.03 5.77 -4.07
N ASN A 113 7.13 5.89 -2.74
CA ASN A 113 6.16 5.33 -1.83
C ASN A 113 5.52 6.47 -1.04
N PHE A 114 4.19 6.51 -1.04
CA PHE A 114 3.38 7.44 -0.28
C PHE A 114 2.72 6.68 0.86
N LEU A 115 3.14 6.95 2.08
CA LEU A 115 2.63 6.32 3.29
C LEU A 115 1.48 7.14 3.86
N PHE A 116 0.26 6.61 3.82
CA PHE A 116 -0.94 7.24 4.33
C PHE A 116 -1.31 6.65 5.70
N ILE A 117 -1.25 7.49 6.72
CA ILE A 117 -1.53 7.13 8.11
C ILE A 117 -2.75 7.93 8.58
N PRO A 118 -3.82 7.28 9.07
CA PRO A 118 -4.97 7.99 9.63
C PRO A 118 -4.53 8.94 10.75
N ALA A 119 -4.91 10.22 10.66
CA ALA A 119 -4.58 11.22 11.69
C ALA A 119 -5.82 11.67 12.47
N LYS A 120 -6.82 12.17 11.75
CA LYS A 120 -8.15 12.54 12.27
C LYS A 120 -9.21 11.99 11.32
N LYS A 121 -10.49 11.99 11.73
CA LYS A 121 -11.58 11.53 10.86
C LYS A 121 -11.57 12.29 9.53
N GLY A 122 -11.42 11.57 8.42
CA GLY A 122 -11.35 12.16 7.07
C GLY A 122 -10.02 12.84 6.74
N THR A 123 -8.95 12.56 7.48
CA THR A 123 -7.62 13.13 7.24
C THR A 123 -6.54 12.08 7.38
N TYR A 124 -5.61 12.07 6.43
CA TYR A 124 -4.41 11.25 6.46
C TYR A 124 -3.17 12.14 6.57
N ARG A 125 -2.24 11.73 7.41
CA ARG A 125 -0.85 12.16 7.34
C ARG A 125 -0.19 11.37 6.22
N VAL A 126 0.38 12.05 5.24
CA VAL A 126 1.01 11.44 4.07
C VAL A 126 2.50 11.75 4.11
N ILE A 127 3.31 10.70 4.13
CA ILE A 127 4.77 10.83 4.02
C ILE A 127 5.18 10.34 2.64
N LYS A 128 5.91 11.18 1.91
CA LYS A 128 6.44 10.87 0.58
C LYS A 128 7.88 10.40 0.72
N TYR A 129 8.16 9.21 0.22
CA TYR A 129 9.48 8.64 0.09
C TYR A 129 9.88 8.51 -1.38
N ARG A 130 11.17 8.63 -1.66
CA ARG A 130 11.77 8.33 -2.96
C ARG A 130 12.92 7.37 -2.76
N TYR A 131 13.00 6.33 -3.59
CA TYR A 131 14.15 5.44 -3.61
C TYR A 131 15.27 6.08 -4.45
N LEU A 132 16.43 6.29 -3.85
CA LEU A 132 17.59 6.88 -4.50
C LEU A 132 18.87 6.32 -3.87
N ASN A 133 19.85 5.95 -4.71
CA ASN A 133 21.16 5.45 -4.28
C ASN A 133 21.09 4.25 -3.31
N GLY A 134 20.13 3.35 -3.50
CA GLY A 134 20.00 2.14 -2.68
C GLY A 134 19.17 2.31 -1.41
N GLU A 135 18.60 3.50 -1.16
CA GLU A 135 17.91 3.80 0.10
C GLU A 135 16.60 4.56 -0.12
N TRP A 136 15.68 4.43 0.84
CA TRP A 136 14.46 5.23 0.89
C TRP A 136 14.71 6.54 1.61
N GLN A 137 14.48 7.65 0.91
CA GLN A 137 14.62 8.99 1.44
C GLN A 137 13.25 9.63 1.61
N LYS A 138 12.94 10.09 2.82
CA LYS A 138 11.78 10.95 3.06
C LYS A 138 12.02 12.30 2.39
N ILE A 139 11.14 12.66 1.46
CA ILE A 139 11.24 13.91 0.68
C ILE A 139 10.06 14.86 0.89
N GLY A 140 9.07 14.47 1.68
CA GLY A 140 7.97 15.36 2.04
C GLY A 140 6.98 14.74 3.02
N GLU A 141 6.23 15.58 3.71
CA GLU A 141 5.15 15.17 4.59
C GLU A 141 4.05 16.24 4.62
N LYS A 142 2.78 15.84 4.50
CA LYS A 142 1.64 16.76 4.65
C LYS A 142 0.39 16.03 5.14
N ASN A 143 -0.55 16.79 5.69
CA ASN A 143 -1.90 16.27 5.97
C ASN A 143 -2.81 16.52 4.77
N VAL A 144 -3.62 15.52 4.42
CA VAL A 144 -4.56 15.59 3.30
C VAL A 144 -5.95 15.15 3.75
N ALA A 145 -6.97 15.80 3.21
CA ALA A 145 -8.35 15.37 3.39
C ALA A 145 -8.66 14.25 2.40
N LEU A 146 -8.75 13.02 2.91
CA LEU A 146 -9.15 11.84 2.16
C LEU A 146 -9.98 10.91 3.06
N ASN A 147 -10.89 10.19 2.44
CA ASN A 147 -11.79 9.24 3.05
C ASN A 147 -11.42 7.81 2.61
N LYS A 148 -11.95 6.79 3.31
CA LYS A 148 -11.67 5.38 2.97
C LYS A 148 -12.08 5.03 1.54
N LYS A 149 -13.19 5.59 1.04
CA LYS A 149 -13.69 5.36 -0.32
C LYS A 149 -12.73 5.83 -1.41
N ASP A 150 -11.88 6.82 -1.11
CA ASP A 150 -10.96 7.41 -2.10
C ASP A 150 -9.80 6.47 -2.43
N PHE A 151 -9.67 5.36 -1.69
CA PHE A 151 -8.73 4.26 -1.95
C PHE A 151 -9.42 3.01 -2.52
N SER A 152 -10.72 3.07 -2.84
CA SER A 152 -11.46 1.91 -3.37
C SER A 152 -11.28 1.80 -4.88
N ASP A 153 -11.23 0.58 -5.39
CA ASP A 153 -11.05 0.32 -6.81
C ASP A 153 -12.10 1.04 -7.68
N ALA A 154 -13.36 1.04 -7.24
CA ALA A 154 -14.46 1.74 -7.93
C ALA A 154 -14.24 3.25 -8.11
N HIS A 155 -13.45 3.90 -7.25
CA HIS A 155 -13.12 5.33 -7.39
C HIS A 155 -11.81 5.56 -8.15
N LEU A 156 -10.91 4.57 -8.14
CA LEU A 156 -9.57 4.66 -8.71
C LEU A 156 -9.49 4.13 -10.13
N ARG A 157 -10.37 3.21 -10.53
CA ARG A 157 -10.36 2.60 -11.86
C ARG A 157 -11.11 3.46 -12.87
N LYS A 158 -10.56 3.59 -14.07
CA LYS A 158 -11.24 4.10 -15.26
C LYS A 158 -11.05 3.14 -16.45
N PRO A 159 -11.90 3.21 -17.48
CA PRO A 159 -11.71 2.43 -18.71
C PRO A 159 -10.33 2.69 -19.32
N TYR A 160 -9.82 1.71 -20.05
CA TYR A 160 -8.51 1.82 -20.66
C TYR A 160 -8.50 2.91 -21.73
N GLU A 161 -7.56 3.85 -21.61
CA GLU A 161 -7.33 4.90 -22.61
C GLU A 161 -5.99 4.65 -23.32
N THR A 162 -5.96 4.77 -24.65
CA THR A 162 -4.74 4.58 -25.46
C THR A 162 -3.79 5.77 -25.31
N VAL A 163 -3.15 5.90 -24.15
CA VAL A 163 -2.11 6.90 -23.89
C VAL A 163 -0.78 6.18 -23.71
N ILE A 164 0.28 6.69 -24.36
CA ILE A 164 1.64 6.16 -24.25
C ILE A 164 2.28 6.71 -22.98
N THR A 165 1.84 6.23 -21.83
CA THR A 165 2.53 6.47 -20.56
C THR A 165 2.56 5.21 -19.73
N SER A 166 3.72 4.94 -19.12
CA SER A 166 3.99 3.69 -18.41
C SER A 166 4.12 3.88 -16.89
N LYS A 167 3.51 4.92 -16.31
CA LYS A 167 3.41 5.01 -14.84
C LYS A 167 2.60 3.82 -14.35
N LYS A 168 3.14 3.10 -13.38
CA LYS A 168 2.49 1.97 -12.72
C LYS A 168 2.21 2.39 -11.28
N THR A 169 0.98 2.20 -10.82
CA THR A 169 0.55 2.57 -9.47
C THR A 169 0.01 1.35 -8.75
N THR A 170 0.50 1.08 -7.54
CA THR A 170 -0.05 0.05 -6.65
C THR A 170 -0.61 0.73 -5.41
N VAL A 171 -1.85 0.42 -5.04
CA VAL A 171 -2.48 0.91 -3.81
C VAL A 171 -2.70 -0.26 -2.87
N SER A 172 -1.97 -0.28 -1.76
CA SER A 172 -2.01 -1.37 -0.79
C SER A 172 -2.51 -0.90 0.56
N GLN A 173 -3.36 -1.70 1.18
CA GLN A 173 -3.94 -1.42 2.49
C GLN A 173 -3.45 -2.44 3.50
N PHE A 174 -3.05 -1.95 4.67
CA PHE A 174 -2.51 -2.75 5.76
C PHE A 174 -3.36 -2.53 7.01
N SER A 175 -3.60 -3.60 7.78
CA SER A 175 -4.31 -3.50 9.05
C SER A 175 -3.93 -4.67 9.95
N ARG A 176 -3.60 -4.36 11.20
CA ARG A 176 -3.13 -5.32 12.21
C ARG A 176 -1.95 -6.14 11.68
N MET A 177 -0.96 -5.46 11.14
CA MET A 177 0.28 -6.06 10.58
C MET A 177 0.04 -7.12 9.51
N LYS A 178 -1.03 -6.97 8.72
CA LYS A 178 -1.33 -7.82 7.56
C LYS A 178 -1.72 -6.98 6.36
N VAL A 179 -1.44 -7.50 5.18
CA VAL A 179 -1.94 -6.94 3.93
C VAL A 179 -3.43 -7.29 3.79
N LYS A 180 -4.27 -6.26 3.63
CA LYS A 180 -5.71 -6.42 3.44
C LYS A 180 -6.09 -6.48 1.98
N SER A 181 -5.46 -5.63 1.18
CA SER A 181 -5.64 -5.60 -0.27
C SER A 181 -4.44 -4.92 -0.92
N SER A 182 -4.25 -5.21 -2.19
CA SER A 182 -3.34 -4.51 -3.08
C SER A 182 -4.02 -4.43 -4.44
N GLU A 183 -4.11 -3.22 -5.00
CA GLU A 183 -4.72 -2.99 -6.29
C GLU A 183 -3.70 -2.36 -7.24
N PHE A 184 -3.53 -2.97 -8.41
CA PHE A 184 -2.60 -2.51 -9.44
C PHE A 184 -3.34 -1.74 -10.54
N TYR A 185 -2.73 -0.63 -10.95
CA TYR A 185 -3.21 0.23 -12.02
C TYR A 185 -2.08 0.60 -12.98
N LEU A 186 -2.38 0.54 -14.26
CA LEU A 186 -1.62 1.28 -15.26
C LEU A 186 -2.06 2.75 -15.19
N GLN A 187 -1.22 3.67 -15.64
CA GLN A 187 -1.60 5.09 -15.72
C GLN A 187 -2.90 5.30 -16.49
N THR A 188 -3.10 4.51 -17.54
CA THR A 188 -4.27 4.54 -18.42
C THR A 188 -5.54 4.06 -17.74
N THR A 189 -5.43 3.29 -16.65
CA THR A 189 -6.57 2.76 -15.89
C THR A 189 -6.71 3.38 -14.50
N PHE A 190 -5.76 4.23 -14.09
CA PHE A 190 -5.83 5.02 -12.86
C PHE A 190 -6.53 6.37 -13.10
N SER A 191 -7.62 6.61 -12.39
CA SER A 191 -8.48 7.78 -12.51
C SER A 191 -7.75 9.04 -12.04
N ASP A 192 -7.44 9.92 -12.99
CA ASP A 192 -6.92 11.27 -12.78
C ASP A 192 -7.92 12.22 -12.09
N ARG A 193 -9.21 11.87 -12.14
CA ARG A 193 -10.28 12.61 -11.46
C ARG A 193 -10.44 12.25 -9.99
N SER A 194 -9.85 11.12 -9.55
CA SER A 194 -9.92 10.69 -8.15
C SER A 194 -9.22 11.68 -7.23
N ASP A 195 -9.74 11.84 -6.01
CA ASP A 195 -9.12 12.74 -5.03
C ASP A 195 -7.74 12.24 -4.59
N LEU A 196 -7.52 10.91 -4.58
CA LEU A 196 -6.20 10.33 -4.36
C LEU A 196 -5.22 10.78 -5.43
N SER A 197 -5.58 10.72 -6.72
CA SER A 197 -4.69 11.14 -7.81
C SER A 197 -4.30 12.62 -7.70
N LYS A 198 -5.25 13.50 -7.40
CA LYS A 198 -4.97 14.94 -7.15
C LYS A 198 -4.02 15.14 -5.97
N VAL A 199 -4.17 14.36 -4.90
CA VAL A 199 -3.27 14.38 -3.75
C VAL A 199 -1.86 13.96 -4.15
N LEU A 200 -1.71 12.89 -4.93
CA LEU A 200 -0.41 12.40 -5.39
C LEU A 200 0.30 13.41 -6.29
N GLU A 201 -0.41 14.02 -7.24
CA GLU A 201 0.19 15.03 -8.13
C GLU A 201 0.60 16.31 -7.38
N SER A 202 -0.19 16.75 -6.41
CA SER A 202 0.16 17.90 -5.56
C SER A 202 1.31 17.64 -4.56
N LEU A 203 1.90 16.45 -4.58
CA LEU A 203 3.08 16.10 -3.78
C LEU A 203 4.38 16.18 -4.58
N PHE A 204 4.33 16.45 -5.89
CA PHE A 204 5.48 16.70 -6.76
C PHE A 204 5.69 18.19 -6.99
#